data_AF-A0A7V8GKG4-F1
#
_entry.id   AF-A0A7V8GKG4-F1
#
_cell.length_a   1.000
_cell.length_b   1.000
_cell.length_c   1.000
_cell.angle_alpha   90.00
_cell.angle_beta   90.00
_cell.angle_gamma   90.00
#
_symmetry.space_group_name_H-M   'P 1'
#
loop_
_entity.id
_entity.type
_entity.pdbx_description
1 polymer ?
#
loop_
_entity_poly.entity_id
_entity_poly.type
_entity_poly.pdbx_seq_one_letter_code
_entity_poly.pdbx_strand_id
1 'polypeptide(L)'
;MVFSCGAALPAGAQDHGLADREALRQQERERALRQREERGADVRLKRGVEAFERLPSRESPCFPIQRIVLEGEASERFGWALKAADPAGDPARGRCLG
;
A
#
# COMPACT_ATOMS: atom_id res chain seq x y z
N MET A 1 1.25 -1.43 -84.14
CA MET A 1 2.32 -0.68 -83.42
C MET A 1 1.94 -0.65 -81.96
N VAL A 2 2.83 -1.18 -81.12
CA VAL A 2 2.66 -1.42 -79.68
C VAL A 2 3.23 -0.22 -78.94
N PHE A 3 2.54 0.37 -77.96
CA PHE A 3 3.16 1.30 -77.01
C PHE A 3 2.64 1.08 -75.58
N SER A 4 3.43 0.25 -74.90
CA SER A 4 3.89 0.34 -73.51
C SER A 4 2.91 0.75 -72.40
N CYS A 5 2.55 -0.26 -71.59
CA CYS A 5 2.12 -0.10 -70.22
C CYS A 5 3.33 0.33 -69.36
N GLY A 6 3.34 1.58 -68.90
CA GLY A 6 4.33 2.05 -67.93
C GLY A 6 4.08 1.44 -66.55
N ALA A 7 4.88 0.44 -66.16
CA ALA A 7 4.91 -0.06 -64.80
C ALA A 7 5.73 0.91 -63.93
N ALA A 8 5.06 1.61 -63.00
CA ALA A 8 5.72 2.28 -61.90
C ALA A 8 6.14 1.23 -60.85
N LEU A 9 7.44 1.11 -60.59
CA LEU A 9 7.99 0.27 -59.52
C LEU A 9 7.71 0.92 -58.14
N PRO A 10 7.33 0.16 -57.11
CA PRO A 10 7.15 0.71 -55.77
C PRO A 10 8.51 0.95 -55.10
N ALA A 11 8.73 2.17 -54.61
CA ALA A 11 9.88 2.54 -53.79
C ALA A 11 9.67 2.06 -52.34
N GLY A 12 9.87 0.76 -52.09
CA GLY A 12 9.66 0.11 -50.78
C GLY A 12 10.93 -0.20 -49.98
N ALA A 13 12.02 0.54 -50.16
CA ALA A 13 13.32 0.20 -49.54
C ALA A 13 13.74 1.08 -48.36
N GLN A 14 13.02 2.17 -48.05
CA GLN A 14 13.37 3.12 -46.98
C GLN A 14 12.44 3.08 -45.75
N ASP A 15 11.38 2.27 -45.79
CA ASP A 15 10.33 2.20 -44.77
C ASP A 15 10.78 1.41 -43.52
N HIS A 16 11.57 0.35 -43.72
CA HIS A 16 12.04 -0.53 -42.64
C HIS A 16 12.84 0.21 -41.56
N GLY A 17 13.73 1.14 -41.92
CA GLY A 17 14.53 1.89 -40.94
C GLY A 17 13.74 2.95 -40.16
N LEU A 18 12.60 3.40 -40.68
CA LEU A 18 11.68 4.31 -39.98
C LEU A 18 10.82 3.53 -38.99
N ALA A 19 10.30 2.37 -39.42
CA ALA A 19 9.60 1.41 -38.57
C ALA A 19 10.45 0.95 -37.37
N ASP A 20 11.74 0.66 -37.59
CA ASP A 20 12.67 0.26 -36.51
C ASP A 20 12.87 1.39 -35.48
N ARG A 21 12.99 2.65 -35.93
CA ARG A 21 13.12 3.82 -35.04
C ARG A 21 11.83 4.11 -34.27
N GLU A 22 10.68 3.82 -34.84
CA GLU A 22 9.39 3.93 -34.17
C GLU A 22 9.21 2.83 -33.12
N ALA A 23 9.59 1.60 -33.44
CA ALA A 23 9.57 0.48 -32.50
C ALA A 23 10.46 0.74 -31.27
N LEU A 24 11.66 1.28 -31.48
CA LEU A 24 12.56 1.68 -30.39
C LEU A 24 11.92 2.73 -29.46
N ARG A 25 11.31 3.77 -30.03
CA ARG A 25 10.60 4.80 -29.25
C ARG A 25 9.43 4.24 -28.45
N GLN A 26 8.70 3.26 -28.99
CA GLN A 26 7.63 2.59 -28.26
C GLN A 26 8.17 1.76 -27.10
N GLN A 27 9.25 1.00 -27.33
CA GLN A 27 9.87 0.18 -26.28
C GLN A 27 10.39 1.04 -25.11
N GLU A 28 10.97 2.22 -25.40
CA GLU A 28 11.43 3.16 -24.37
C GLU A 28 10.26 3.69 -23.52
N ARG A 29 9.13 4.03 -24.15
CA ARG A 29 7.92 4.48 -23.45
C ARG A 29 7.36 3.40 -22.53
N GLU A 30 7.29 2.16 -23.00
CA GLU A 30 6.85 1.03 -22.18
C GLU A 30 7.76 0.79 -20.99
N ARG A 31 9.08 0.88 -21.18
CA ARG A 31 10.05 0.78 -20.06
C ARG A 31 9.84 1.89 -19.05
N ALA A 32 9.62 3.13 -19.51
CA ALA A 32 9.35 4.26 -18.63
C ALA A 32 8.03 4.11 -17.87
N LEU A 33 6.99 3.54 -18.50
CA LEU A 33 5.71 3.27 -17.86
C LEU A 33 5.84 2.18 -16.78
N ARG A 34 6.46 1.04 -17.10
CA ARG A 34 6.73 -0.03 -16.14
C ARG A 34 7.50 0.47 -14.92
N GLN A 35 8.55 1.26 -15.13
CA GLN A 35 9.32 1.84 -14.03
C GLN A 35 8.49 2.79 -13.14
N ARG A 36 7.46 3.45 -13.67
CA ARG A 36 6.56 4.30 -12.87
C ARG A 36 5.55 3.48 -12.08
N GLU A 37 5.01 2.43 -12.69
CA GLU A 37 4.02 1.54 -12.06
C GLU A 37 4.65 0.66 -10.98
N GLU A 38 5.85 0.11 -11.21
CA GLU A 38 6.57 -0.74 -10.25
C GLU A 38 7.02 0.01 -8.99
N ARG A 39 7.19 1.34 -9.05
CA ARG A 39 7.62 2.18 -7.91
C ARG A 39 6.49 2.48 -6.92
N GLY A 40 5.24 2.27 -7.33
CA GLY A 40 4.05 2.52 -6.51
C GLY A 40 3.42 1.23 -6.00
N ALA A 41 4.22 0.28 -5.50
CA ALA A 41 3.65 -0.84 -4.79
C ALA A 41 2.86 -0.30 -3.58
N ASP A 42 1.54 -0.42 -3.62
CA ASP A 42 0.67 -0.14 -2.49
C ASP A 42 1.02 -1.11 -1.36
N VAL A 43 1.91 -0.67 -0.46
CA VAL A 43 2.40 -1.51 0.62
C VAL A 43 1.25 -1.65 1.62
N ARG A 44 0.51 -2.77 1.53
CA ARG A 44 -0.33 -3.21 2.62
C ARG A 44 0.56 -3.32 3.86
N LEU A 45 0.47 -2.37 4.78
CA LEU A 45 1.15 -2.42 6.06
C LEU A 45 0.81 -3.78 6.69
N LYS A 46 1.81 -4.65 6.81
CA LYS A 46 1.65 -5.87 7.59
C LYS A 46 1.29 -5.41 8.98
N ARG A 47 0.17 -5.92 9.52
CA ARG A 47 -0.20 -5.66 10.91
C ARG A 47 0.97 -6.12 11.77
N GLY A 48 1.75 -5.18 12.28
CA GLY A 48 2.77 -5.47 13.27
C GLY A 48 2.07 -6.13 14.44
N VAL A 49 2.57 -7.30 14.85
CA VAL A 49 2.24 -7.83 16.16
C VAL A 49 3.11 -7.04 17.12
N GLU A 50 2.72 -5.79 17.39
CA GLU A 50 3.31 -5.01 18.47
C GLU A 50 3.04 -5.81 19.74
N ALA A 51 4.10 -6.36 20.34
CA ALA A 51 4.00 -6.91 21.67
C ALA A 51 3.70 -5.73 22.59
N PHE A 52 2.46 -5.65 23.07
CA PHE A 52 2.10 -4.66 24.07
C PHE A 52 3.05 -4.82 25.26
N GLU A 53 3.81 -3.77 25.57
CA GLU A 53 4.55 -3.71 26.82
C GLU A 53 3.57 -3.87 27.98
N ARG A 54 3.96 -4.64 29.00
CA ARG A 54 3.11 -4.81 30.18
C ARG A 54 2.99 -3.49 30.92
N LEU A 55 1.83 -3.27 31.52
CA LEU A 55 1.57 -2.13 32.39
C LEU A 55 2.61 -2.08 33.52
N PRO A 56 3.10 -0.89 33.88
CA PRO A 56 4.10 -0.70 34.93
C PRO A 56 3.56 -1.10 36.30
N SER A 57 4.37 -1.82 37.10
CA SER A 57 3.93 -2.35 38.40
C SER A 57 3.86 -1.31 39.51
N ARG A 58 4.55 -0.18 39.36
CA ARG A 58 4.71 0.85 40.39
C ARG A 58 4.83 2.21 39.71
N GLU A 59 3.79 3.00 39.86
CA GLU A 59 3.79 4.40 39.46
C GLU A 59 3.51 5.26 40.69
N SER A 60 3.93 6.53 40.68
CA SER A 60 3.65 7.46 41.78
C SER A 60 3.75 8.89 41.25
N PRO A 61 2.72 9.72 41.43
CA PRO A 61 1.48 9.45 42.17
C PRO A 61 0.43 8.68 41.35
N CYS A 62 -0.10 7.57 41.88
CA CYS A 62 -1.04 6.70 41.15
C CYS A 62 -2.41 6.55 41.85
N PHE A 63 -3.40 6.02 41.12
CA PHE A 63 -4.75 5.73 41.63
C PHE A 63 -5.25 4.35 41.19
N PRO A 64 -6.07 3.66 42.02
CA PRO A 64 -6.66 2.38 41.62
C PRO A 64 -7.75 2.57 40.56
N ILE A 65 -7.61 1.89 39.42
CA ILE A 65 -8.66 1.87 38.39
C ILE A 65 -9.80 0.94 38.81
N GLN A 66 -11.00 1.46 39.02
CA GLN A 66 -12.17 0.67 39.42
C GLN A 66 -12.98 0.15 38.24
N ARG A 67 -13.18 0.98 37.22
CA ARG A 67 -13.99 0.68 36.03
C ARG A 67 -13.40 1.36 34.81
N ILE A 68 -13.48 0.67 33.67
CA ILE A 68 -13.17 1.21 32.35
C ILE A 68 -14.49 1.20 31.57
N VAL A 69 -14.88 2.34 31.01
CA VAL A 69 -16.10 2.51 30.22
C VAL A 69 -15.72 3.05 28.85
N LEU A 70 -16.35 2.52 27.80
CA LEU A 70 -16.23 3.03 26.45
C LEU A 70 -17.55 3.68 26.08
N GLU A 71 -17.54 4.99 25.85
CA GLU A 71 -18.73 5.80 25.57
C GLU A 71 -18.65 6.43 24.17
N GLY A 72 -19.81 6.70 23.57
CA GLY A 72 -19.94 7.31 22.24
C GLY A 72 -20.76 6.48 21.25
N GLU A 73 -21.16 7.11 20.15
CA GLU A 73 -22.06 6.55 19.12
C GLU A 73 -21.53 5.23 18.52
N ALA A 74 -20.21 5.13 18.32
CA ALA A 74 -19.58 3.95 17.74
C ALA A 74 -19.07 2.94 18.79
N SER A 75 -19.35 3.12 20.08
CA SER A 75 -18.78 2.31 21.17
C SER A 75 -18.92 0.80 20.96
N GLU A 76 -20.07 0.35 20.45
CA GLU A 76 -20.32 -1.06 20.12
C GLU A 76 -19.31 -1.63 19.12
N ARG A 77 -18.93 -0.85 18.10
CA ARG A 77 -17.94 -1.25 17.08
C ARG A 77 -16.53 -1.38 17.67
N PHE A 78 -16.28 -0.67 18.76
CA PHE A 78 -14.99 -0.63 19.45
C PHE A 78 -14.98 -1.42 20.76
N GLY A 79 -15.96 -2.29 21.01
CA GLY A 79 -15.98 -3.12 22.23
C GLY A 79 -14.74 -4.00 22.42
N TRP A 80 -13.97 -4.26 21.35
CA TRP A 80 -12.66 -4.90 21.44
C TRP A 80 -11.64 -4.10 22.29
N ALA A 81 -11.76 -2.76 22.32
CA ALA A 81 -10.86 -1.88 23.05
C ALA A 81 -10.98 -2.08 24.57
N LEU A 82 -12.17 -2.38 25.08
CA LEU A 82 -12.35 -2.71 26.51
C LEU A 82 -11.60 -3.98 26.90
N LYS A 83 -11.60 -5.00 26.02
CA LYS A 83 -10.85 -6.24 26.25
C LYS A 83 -9.33 -6.03 26.16
N ALA A 84 -8.91 -5.11 25.28
CA ALA A 84 -7.50 -4.75 25.12
C ALA A 84 -6.98 -3.88 26.28
N ALA A 85 -7.84 -3.05 26.87
CA ALA A 85 -7.50 -2.17 28.00
C ALA A 85 -7.40 -2.92 29.34
N ASP A 86 -8.01 -4.09 29.47
CA ASP A 86 -7.99 -4.89 30.69
C ASP A 86 -7.88 -6.41 30.40
N PRO A 87 -6.76 -6.86 29.80
CA PRO A 87 -6.55 -8.26 29.47
C PRO A 87 -6.28 -9.08 30.75
N ALA A 88 -6.72 -10.34 30.78
CA ALA A 88 -6.54 -11.21 31.95
C ALA A 88 -5.07 -11.41 32.38
N GLY A 89 -4.12 -11.31 31.43
CA GLY A 89 -2.69 -11.45 31.69
C GLY A 89 -1.98 -10.18 32.18
N ASP A 90 -2.65 -9.03 32.09
CA ASP A 90 -2.13 -7.73 32.49
C ASP A 90 -3.29 -6.76 32.79
N PRO A 91 -4.07 -7.03 33.86
CA PRO A 91 -5.29 -6.28 34.12
C PRO A 91 -4.96 -4.84 34.51
N ALA A 92 -5.68 -3.87 33.98
CA ALA A 92 -5.60 -2.48 34.43
C ALA A 92 -6.48 -2.24 35.67
N ARG A 93 -7.63 -2.93 35.76
CA ARG A 93 -8.52 -2.80 36.93
C ARG A 93 -7.86 -3.33 38.20
N GLY A 94 -8.04 -2.60 39.29
CA GLY A 94 -7.45 -2.90 40.60
C GLY A 94 -5.97 -2.54 40.73
N ARG A 95 -5.30 -2.16 39.64
CA ARG A 95 -3.92 -1.66 39.70
C ARG A 95 -3.88 -0.17 39.96
N CYS A 96 -2.80 0.25 40.62
CA CYS A 96 -2.44 1.64 40.80
C CYS A 96 -1.67 2.10 39.56
N LEU A 97 -2.29 2.99 38.77
CA LEU A 97 -1.71 3.56 37.55
C LEU A 97 -1.84 5.09 37.61
N GLY A 98 -0.89 5.83 37.03
CA GLY A 98 -0.86 7.31 37.03
C GLY A 98 0.45 7.94 37.49
#